data_AF-A0A2E2ZC55-F1
#
_entry.id   AF-A0A2E2ZC55-F1
#
_cell.length_a   1.000
_cell.length_b   1.000
_cell.length_c   1.000
_cell.angle_alpha   90.00
_cell.angle_beta   90.00
_cell.angle_gamma   90.00
#
_symmetry.space_group_name_H-M   'P 1'
#
loop_
_entity.id
_entity.type
_entity.pdbx_description
1 polymer ?
#
loop_
_entity_poly.entity_id
_entity_poly.type
_entity_poly.pdbx_seq_one_letter_code
_entity_poly.pdbx_strand_id
1 'polypeptide(L)'
;MQSNWDNLKPRTSYHFDPFKNDPAYDAMRYAGRFEGNWTTELSEVVNSSKAITWRTRNPIDGQSLDIKSEEYDLIRSGADPKLSLTNLEYKLLPVFQRMTDTLGLVESEKPIQSRVHIQHPGQVWNLHIDKLEKWNKEDPHSVYRFMVMLNDWEPGHFIQYGNFVHTGYKAGEIYSFDWYNVPHCTANAGHSPRCTLLVTGVASDITHRLFSTYNKVITI
;
A
#
# COMPACT_ATOMS: atom_id res chain seq x y z
N MET A 1 3.96 -25.06 12.11
CA MET A 1 4.65 -23.76 11.96
C MET A 1 3.68 -22.68 12.43
N GLN A 2 4.15 -21.61 13.06
CA GLN A 2 3.26 -20.54 13.56
C GLN A 2 2.86 -19.62 12.40
N SER A 3 1.59 -19.25 12.34
CA SER A 3 1.04 -18.36 11.31
C SER A 3 1.36 -16.89 11.61
N ASN A 4 1.74 -16.11 10.59
CA ASN A 4 1.94 -14.68 10.76
C ASN A 4 0.59 -13.97 10.94
N TRP A 5 -0.44 -14.38 10.19
CA TRP A 5 -1.80 -13.88 10.34
C TRP A 5 -2.38 -14.12 11.74
N ASP A 6 -2.28 -15.34 12.26
CA ASP A 6 -2.85 -15.68 13.58
C ASP A 6 -2.13 -14.94 14.71
N ASN A 7 -0.85 -14.56 14.50
CA ASN A 7 -0.09 -13.75 15.44
C ASN A 7 -0.46 -12.26 15.38
N LEU A 8 -0.74 -11.73 14.19
CA LEU A 8 -1.07 -10.32 14.01
C LEU A 8 -2.53 -10.01 14.33
N LYS A 9 -3.45 -10.94 14.07
CA LYS A 9 -4.88 -10.75 14.31
C LYS A 9 -5.21 -10.25 15.74
N PRO A 10 -4.65 -10.84 16.82
CA PRO A 10 -4.88 -10.37 18.20
C PRO A 10 -4.31 -8.99 18.53
N ARG A 11 -3.35 -8.47 17.74
CA ARG A 11 -2.77 -7.13 17.91
C ARG A 11 -3.76 -6.03 17.49
N THR A 12 -4.69 -6.36 16.60
CA THR A 12 -5.58 -5.39 15.98
C THR A 12 -6.89 -5.23 16.75
N SER A 13 -7.52 -4.07 16.60
CA SER A 13 -8.88 -3.80 17.06
C SER A 13 -9.95 -4.05 15.98
N TYR A 14 -9.57 -4.59 14.83
CA TYR A 14 -10.51 -4.89 13.75
C TYR A 14 -11.50 -6.00 14.15
N HIS A 15 -12.75 -5.92 13.70
CA HIS A 15 -13.82 -6.82 14.17
C HIS A 15 -13.75 -8.24 13.59
N PHE A 16 -13.16 -8.43 12.41
CA PHE A 16 -13.11 -9.72 11.67
C PHE A 16 -14.46 -10.40 11.41
N ASP A 17 -15.57 -9.72 11.65
CA ASP A 17 -16.91 -10.13 11.22
C ASP A 17 -17.14 -9.72 9.76
N PRO A 18 -17.31 -10.67 8.82
CA PRO A 18 -17.49 -10.38 7.39
C PRO A 18 -18.86 -9.75 7.06
N PHE A 19 -19.80 -9.72 8.02
CA PHE A 19 -21.14 -9.17 7.84
C PHE A 19 -21.33 -7.82 8.53
N LYS A 20 -20.32 -7.35 9.26
CA LYS A 20 -20.30 -6.02 9.88
C LYS A 20 -19.64 -5.02 8.94
N ASN A 21 -20.15 -3.79 8.91
CA ASN A 21 -19.46 -2.64 8.32
C ASN A 21 -19.17 -1.64 9.43
N ASP A 22 -17.90 -1.34 9.67
CA ASP A 22 -17.42 -0.39 10.66
C ASP A 22 -16.63 0.72 9.96
N PRO A 23 -17.21 1.93 9.75
CA PRO A 23 -16.54 3.01 9.04
C PRO A 23 -15.21 3.47 9.63
N ALA A 24 -14.89 3.10 10.89
CA ALA A 24 -13.58 3.35 11.48
C ALA A 24 -12.47 2.50 10.85
N TYR A 25 -12.82 1.34 10.28
CA TYR A 25 -11.88 0.36 9.72
C TYR A 25 -12.15 0.02 8.24
N ASP A 26 -13.42 -0.12 7.87
CA ASP A 26 -13.89 -0.48 6.53
C ASP A 26 -13.96 0.76 5.63
N ALA A 27 -12.84 1.47 5.53
CA ALA A 27 -12.72 2.67 4.72
C ALA A 27 -11.27 2.93 4.33
N MET A 28 -11.12 3.68 3.24
CA MET A 28 -9.88 4.39 2.94
C MET A 28 -10.08 5.87 3.30
N ARG A 29 -9.03 6.48 3.85
CA ARG A 29 -9.03 7.90 4.22
C ARG A 29 -8.52 8.73 3.05
N TYR A 30 -9.44 9.40 2.35
CA TYR A 30 -9.10 10.31 1.26
C TYR A 30 -8.38 11.56 1.77
N ALA A 31 -7.29 11.95 1.09
CA ALA A 31 -6.45 13.10 1.45
C ALA A 31 -6.46 14.23 0.38
N GLY A 32 -7.08 13.98 -0.78
CA GLY A 32 -7.03 14.89 -1.92
C GLY A 32 -6.51 14.20 -3.17
N ARG A 33 -6.06 14.97 -4.15
CA ARG A 33 -5.52 14.45 -5.41
C ARG A 33 -4.41 15.31 -5.98
N PHE A 34 -3.50 14.68 -6.71
CA PHE A 34 -2.60 15.36 -7.63
C PHE A 34 -3.29 15.64 -8.96
N GLU A 35 -2.91 16.74 -9.60
CA GLU A 35 -3.33 17.10 -10.95
C GLU A 35 -2.09 17.39 -11.79
N GLY A 36 -1.95 16.67 -12.90
CA GLY A 36 -0.79 16.75 -13.80
C GLY A 36 -0.80 15.59 -14.79
N ASN A 37 0.26 15.51 -15.60
CA ASN A 37 0.44 14.42 -16.55
C ASN A 37 1.77 13.72 -16.30
N TRP A 38 1.70 12.44 -15.96
CA TRP A 38 2.86 11.56 -15.73
C TRP A 38 2.79 10.29 -16.59
N THR A 39 2.11 10.36 -17.74
CA THR A 39 1.85 9.19 -18.60
C THR A 39 3.16 8.57 -19.10
N THR A 40 4.14 9.41 -19.46
CA THR A 40 5.46 8.96 -19.92
C THR A 40 6.23 8.28 -18.80
N GLU A 41 6.30 8.91 -17.63
CA GLU A 41 6.97 8.39 -16.45
C GLU A 41 6.33 7.09 -15.97
N LEU A 42 5.00 6.99 -16.03
CA LEU A 42 4.28 5.77 -15.69
C LEU A 42 4.65 4.63 -16.65
N SER A 43 4.71 4.91 -17.95
CA SER A 43 5.10 3.91 -18.95
C SER A 43 6.55 3.43 -18.73
N GLU A 44 7.45 4.33 -18.37
CA GLU A 44 8.84 3.99 -18.05
C GLU A 44 8.93 3.06 -16.83
N VAL A 45 8.27 3.41 -15.71
CA VAL A 45 8.35 2.58 -14.49
C VAL A 45 7.65 1.24 -14.66
N VAL A 46 6.58 1.15 -15.46
CA VAL A 46 5.94 -0.14 -15.78
C VAL A 46 6.97 -1.06 -16.47
N ASN A 47 7.72 -0.53 -17.44
CA ASN A 47 8.70 -1.30 -18.20
C ASN A 47 9.94 -1.69 -17.40
N SER A 48 10.38 -0.86 -16.45
CA SER A 48 11.57 -1.12 -15.63
C SER A 48 11.29 -1.94 -14.36
N SER A 49 10.02 -2.02 -13.95
CA SER A 49 9.60 -2.70 -12.72
C SER A 49 9.93 -4.20 -12.70
N LYS A 50 10.12 -4.74 -11.50
CA LYS A 50 10.48 -6.16 -11.32
C LYS A 50 9.51 -6.88 -10.38
N ALA A 51 9.07 -8.06 -10.80
CA ALA A 51 8.20 -8.92 -10.02
C ALA A 51 8.84 -9.31 -8.68
N ILE A 52 8.03 -9.33 -7.63
CA ILE A 52 8.42 -9.75 -6.28
C ILE A 52 7.48 -10.82 -5.74
N THR A 53 8.00 -11.61 -4.80
CA THR A 53 7.24 -12.54 -3.96
C THR A 53 7.27 -12.04 -2.52
N TRP A 54 6.60 -12.74 -1.59
CA TRP A 54 6.76 -12.45 -0.16
C TRP A 54 8.24 -12.47 0.24
N ARG A 55 9.05 -13.38 -0.30
CA ARG A 55 10.47 -13.52 0.05
C ARG A 55 11.34 -12.38 -0.45
N THR A 56 11.01 -11.80 -1.61
CA THR A 56 11.87 -10.84 -2.31
C THR A 56 11.38 -9.39 -2.23
N ARG A 57 10.25 -9.12 -1.55
CA ARG A 57 9.60 -7.80 -1.49
C ARG A 57 10.38 -6.67 -0.81
N ASN A 58 11.50 -6.99 -0.17
CA ASN A 58 12.32 -6.06 0.61
C ASN A 58 13.77 -6.07 0.08
N PRO A 59 14.04 -5.62 -1.15
CA PRO A 59 15.38 -5.69 -1.74
C PRO A 59 16.44 -4.87 -0.98
N ILE A 60 16.03 -3.81 -0.27
CA ILE A 60 16.93 -2.95 0.53
C ILE A 60 17.12 -3.50 1.94
N ASP A 61 16.02 -3.86 2.62
CA ASP A 61 16.02 -4.35 4.01
C ASP A 61 16.43 -5.83 4.11
N GLY A 62 16.51 -6.55 3.00
CA GLY A 62 16.71 -7.99 2.97
C GLY A 62 15.44 -8.78 3.29
N GLN A 63 15.58 -10.06 3.58
CA GLN A 63 14.45 -10.95 3.81
C GLN A 63 13.71 -10.61 5.13
N SER A 64 12.38 -10.69 5.12
CA SER A 64 11.56 -10.55 6.34
C SER A 64 11.99 -11.58 7.39
N LEU A 65 12.11 -11.15 8.65
CA LEU A 65 12.37 -12.06 9.78
C LEU A 65 11.24 -13.10 9.93
N ASP A 66 10.04 -12.73 9.52
CA ASP A 66 8.83 -13.56 9.59
C ASP A 66 8.57 -14.33 8.28
N ILE A 67 9.53 -14.41 7.35
CA ILE A 67 9.26 -14.98 6.03
C ILE A 67 8.71 -16.42 6.09
N LYS A 68 9.16 -17.22 7.07
CA LYS A 68 8.70 -18.60 7.22
C LYS A 68 7.22 -18.66 7.62
N SER A 69 6.79 -17.79 8.53
CA SER A 69 5.40 -17.73 8.98
C SER A 69 4.50 -17.08 7.91
N GLU A 70 5.01 -16.08 7.18
CA GLU A 70 4.32 -15.46 6.04
C GLU A 70 4.10 -16.44 4.88
N GLU A 71 5.12 -17.21 4.50
CA GLU A 71 4.96 -18.25 3.47
C GLU A 71 4.10 -19.42 3.95
N TYR A 72 4.13 -19.75 5.25
CA TYR A 72 3.24 -20.74 5.82
C TYR A 72 1.76 -20.34 5.69
N ASP A 73 1.42 -19.05 5.80
CA ASP A 73 0.06 -18.57 5.57
C ASP A 73 -0.43 -18.80 4.13
N LEU A 74 0.47 -18.72 3.16
CA LEU A 74 0.17 -19.03 1.76
C LEU A 74 -0.01 -20.53 1.56
N ILE A 75 0.94 -21.34 2.04
CA ILE A 75 0.90 -22.79 1.91
C ILE A 75 -0.37 -23.36 2.55
N ARG A 76 -0.71 -22.92 3.77
CA ARG A 76 -1.89 -23.42 4.49
C ARG A 76 -3.21 -23.01 3.83
N SER A 77 -3.22 -21.90 3.08
CA SER A 77 -4.39 -21.44 2.31
C SER A 77 -4.45 -22.01 0.89
N GLY A 78 -3.47 -22.82 0.49
CA GLY A 78 -3.39 -23.44 -0.84
C GLY A 78 -2.77 -22.54 -1.91
N ALA A 79 -2.18 -21.40 -1.54
CA ALA A 79 -1.48 -20.50 -2.44
C ALA A 79 0.00 -20.91 -2.61
N ASP A 80 0.56 -20.63 -3.78
CA ASP A 80 2.00 -20.84 -4.03
C ASP A 80 2.82 -19.77 -3.26
N PRO A 81 3.72 -20.14 -2.34
CA PRO A 81 4.55 -19.16 -1.63
C PRO A 81 5.47 -18.34 -2.55
N LYS A 82 5.63 -18.75 -3.81
CA LYS A 82 6.40 -18.04 -4.85
C LYS A 82 5.52 -17.25 -5.82
N LEU A 83 4.21 -17.13 -5.56
CA LEU A 83 3.32 -16.32 -6.38
C LEU A 83 3.83 -14.88 -6.47
N SER A 84 3.65 -14.26 -7.64
CA SER A 84 4.05 -12.87 -7.87
C SER A 84 3.02 -11.92 -7.27
N LEU A 85 3.45 -11.07 -6.33
CA LEU A 85 2.54 -10.16 -5.62
C LEU A 85 2.17 -8.94 -6.45
N THR A 86 3.22 -8.35 -7.03
CA THR A 86 3.23 -7.11 -7.81
C THR A 86 4.62 -6.97 -8.41
N ASN A 87 4.83 -6.02 -9.31
CA ASN A 87 6.15 -5.52 -9.62
C ASN A 87 6.44 -4.25 -8.81
N LEU A 88 7.72 -4.04 -8.46
CA LEU A 88 8.17 -2.84 -7.76
C LEU A 88 9.20 -2.06 -8.58
N GLU A 89 9.12 -0.73 -8.48
CA GLU A 89 10.15 0.21 -8.89
C GLU A 89 10.50 1.12 -7.70
N TYR A 90 11.78 1.14 -7.34
CA TYR A 90 12.32 1.94 -6.23
C TYR A 90 13.04 3.20 -6.71
N LYS A 91 13.51 3.22 -7.95
CA LYS A 91 14.09 4.41 -8.57
C LYS A 91 12.95 5.33 -8.99
N LEU A 92 12.61 6.28 -8.13
CA LEU A 92 11.56 7.24 -8.43
C LEU A 92 12.01 8.26 -9.46
N LEU A 93 11.18 8.42 -10.48
CA LEU A 93 11.29 9.54 -11.42
C LEU A 93 10.90 10.85 -10.72
N PRO A 94 11.39 12.02 -11.20
CA PRO A 94 11.22 13.29 -10.51
C PRO A 94 9.77 13.64 -10.15
N VAL A 95 8.79 13.29 -10.99
CA VAL A 95 7.37 13.54 -10.71
C VAL A 95 6.86 12.76 -9.49
N PHE A 96 7.24 11.49 -9.35
CA PHE A 96 6.86 10.66 -8.20
C PHE A 96 7.62 11.05 -6.93
N GLN A 97 8.84 11.58 -7.06
CA GLN A 97 9.56 12.17 -5.94
C GLN A 97 8.84 13.44 -5.44
N ARG A 98 8.45 14.35 -6.33
CA ARG A 98 7.66 15.53 -5.94
C ARG A 98 6.35 15.16 -5.25
N MET A 99 5.65 14.12 -5.73
CA MET A 99 4.44 13.61 -5.06
C MET A 99 4.77 13.11 -3.65
N THR A 100 5.87 12.37 -3.49
CA THR A 100 6.36 11.88 -2.20
C THR A 100 6.64 13.02 -1.23
N ASP A 101 7.40 14.03 -1.67
CA ASP A 101 7.81 15.16 -0.84
C ASP A 101 6.60 15.98 -0.36
N THR A 102 5.59 16.12 -1.22
CA THR A 102 4.32 16.83 -0.92
C THR A 102 3.57 16.22 0.26
N LEU A 103 3.69 14.91 0.47
CA LEU A 103 2.99 14.22 1.57
C LEU A 103 3.53 14.61 2.96
N GLY A 104 4.71 15.24 2.99
CA GLY A 104 5.28 15.84 4.20
C GLY A 104 5.65 14.82 5.28
N LEU A 105 5.85 13.55 4.91
CA LEU A 105 6.36 12.54 5.84
C LEU A 105 7.80 12.87 6.22
N VAL A 106 8.22 12.46 7.41
CA VAL A 106 9.58 12.62 7.92
C VAL A 106 10.22 11.27 8.23
N GLU A 107 11.54 11.26 8.24
CA GLU A 107 12.33 10.12 8.67
C GLU A 107 12.31 9.98 10.20
N SER A 108 12.49 8.76 10.69
CA SER A 108 12.65 8.48 12.12
C SER A 108 13.59 7.28 12.27
N GLU A 109 13.16 6.15 12.84
CA GLU A 109 13.98 4.93 12.94
C GLU A 109 14.38 4.37 11.58
N LYS A 110 13.62 4.69 10.53
CA LYS A 110 13.90 4.32 9.15
C LYS A 110 13.71 5.51 8.20
N PRO A 111 14.44 5.53 7.07
CA PRO A 111 14.21 6.52 6.01
C PRO A 111 12.80 6.37 5.43
N ILE A 112 12.30 7.44 4.81
CA ILE A 112 11.03 7.39 4.09
C ILE A 112 11.15 6.33 2.99
N GLN A 113 10.18 5.43 2.94
CA GLN A 113 10.09 4.44 1.88
C GLN A 113 9.08 4.90 0.85
N SER A 114 9.55 5.11 -0.37
CA SER A 114 8.70 5.43 -1.50
C SER A 114 9.04 4.54 -2.68
N ARG A 115 8.01 3.98 -3.32
CA ARG A 115 8.14 3.02 -4.44
C ARG A 115 6.85 2.95 -5.24
N VAL A 116 6.96 2.66 -6.53
CA VAL A 116 5.80 2.40 -7.37
C VAL A 116 5.49 0.90 -7.34
N HIS A 117 4.23 0.57 -7.08
CA HIS A 117 3.67 -0.77 -7.23
C HIS A 117 2.97 -0.86 -8.58
N ILE A 118 3.34 -1.86 -9.37
CA ILE A 118 2.76 -2.14 -10.69
C ILE A 118 2.20 -3.56 -10.62
N GLN A 119 0.91 -3.67 -10.34
CA GLN A 119 0.25 -4.98 -10.22
C GLN A 119 -0.35 -5.36 -11.58
N HIS A 120 0.32 -6.27 -12.29
CA HIS A 120 -0.12 -6.82 -13.57
C HIS A 120 -1.28 -7.81 -13.39
N PRO A 121 -2.07 -8.07 -14.46
CA PRO A 121 -3.10 -9.11 -14.44
C PRO A 121 -2.58 -10.46 -13.91
N GLY A 122 -3.35 -11.08 -13.03
CA GLY A 122 -3.02 -12.34 -12.36
C GLY A 122 -2.17 -12.19 -11.08
N GLN A 123 -1.62 -11.01 -10.79
CA GLN A 123 -0.86 -10.78 -9.56
C GLN A 123 -1.79 -10.46 -8.39
N VAL A 124 -1.42 -10.97 -7.20
CA VAL A 124 -2.22 -10.87 -5.99
C VAL A 124 -1.32 -10.57 -4.79
N TRP A 125 -1.61 -9.50 -4.09
CA TRP A 125 -1.08 -9.27 -2.75
C TRP A 125 -2.07 -9.83 -1.74
N ASN A 126 -1.73 -10.97 -1.14
CA ASN A 126 -2.62 -11.72 -0.25
C ASN A 126 -3.07 -10.90 0.96
N LEU A 127 -4.20 -11.29 1.55
CA LEU A 127 -4.75 -10.66 2.76
C LEU A 127 -3.73 -10.72 3.89
N HIS A 128 -3.39 -9.56 4.43
CA HIS A 128 -2.40 -9.41 5.48
C HIS A 128 -2.66 -8.16 6.31
N ILE A 129 -1.95 -8.06 7.44
CA ILE A 129 -1.89 -6.88 8.28
C ILE A 129 -0.44 -6.36 8.22
N ASP A 130 -0.30 -5.05 8.10
CA ASP A 130 0.99 -4.40 7.93
C ASP A 130 1.80 -4.36 9.25
N LYS A 131 3.13 -4.39 9.12
CA LYS A 131 4.10 -4.29 10.24
C LYS A 131 5.00 -3.07 10.07
N LEU A 132 4.41 -1.87 10.15
CA LEU A 132 5.09 -0.59 9.89
C LEU A 132 5.58 0.12 11.15
N GLU A 133 5.37 -0.47 12.33
CA GLU A 133 5.90 0.03 13.61
C GLU A 133 7.43 0.18 13.58
N LYS A 134 8.12 -0.48 12.65
CA LYS A 134 9.56 -0.32 12.42
C LYS A 134 10.00 1.10 11.99
N TRP A 135 9.08 1.99 11.63
CA TRP A 135 9.39 3.41 11.40
C TRP A 135 9.33 4.25 12.68
N ASN A 136 8.52 3.85 13.66
CA ASN A 136 8.45 4.45 14.98
C ASN A 136 7.82 3.43 15.95
N LYS A 137 8.64 2.75 16.74
CA LYS A 137 8.16 1.70 17.66
C LYS A 137 7.53 2.27 18.92
N GLU A 138 7.97 3.45 19.34
CA GLU A 138 7.44 4.12 20.54
C GLU A 138 6.03 4.64 20.30
N ASP A 139 5.77 5.17 19.10
CA ASP A 139 4.44 5.58 18.66
C ASP A 139 4.12 5.06 17.25
N PRO A 140 3.65 3.80 17.11
CA PRO A 140 3.28 3.23 15.82
C PRO A 140 2.18 4.03 15.10
N HIS A 141 1.28 4.68 15.82
CA HIS A 141 0.16 5.41 15.20
C HIS A 141 0.59 6.71 14.52
N SER A 142 1.82 7.19 14.78
CA SER A 142 2.45 8.28 14.02
C SER A 142 2.88 7.86 12.61
N VAL A 143 2.97 6.56 12.31
CA VAL A 143 3.40 6.07 10.99
C VAL A 143 2.22 6.13 10.03
N TYR A 144 2.45 6.72 8.87
CA TYR A 144 1.44 6.83 7.81
C TYR A 144 1.92 6.12 6.55
N ARG A 145 0.97 5.46 5.89
CA ARG A 145 1.14 4.90 4.55
C ARG A 145 0.15 5.55 3.61
N PHE A 146 0.67 6.17 2.55
CA PHE A 146 -0.12 6.75 1.49
C PHE A 146 -0.07 5.91 0.23
N MET A 147 -1.19 5.88 -0.46
CA MET A 147 -1.36 5.33 -1.80
C MET A 147 -1.81 6.46 -2.71
N VAL A 148 -1.01 6.76 -3.72
CA VAL A 148 -1.40 7.67 -4.80
C VAL A 148 -1.73 6.81 -6.01
N MET A 149 -2.97 6.89 -6.48
CA MET A 149 -3.40 6.14 -7.67
C MET A 149 -2.75 6.77 -8.91
N LEU A 150 -1.97 6.01 -9.67
CA LEU A 150 -1.21 6.57 -10.82
C LEU A 150 -1.93 6.40 -12.15
N ASN A 151 -2.97 5.56 -12.20
CA ASN A 151 -3.88 5.44 -13.33
C ASN A 151 -5.31 5.38 -12.82
N ASP A 152 -6.27 5.58 -13.73
CA ASP A 152 -7.68 5.44 -13.44
C ASP A 152 -8.02 4.00 -13.05
N TRP A 153 -9.05 3.86 -12.23
CA TRP A 153 -9.61 2.54 -11.94
C TRP A 153 -10.20 1.91 -13.20
N GLU A 154 -9.96 0.62 -13.36
CA GLU A 154 -10.56 -0.22 -14.40
C GLU A 154 -11.22 -1.44 -13.75
N PRO A 155 -12.30 -2.01 -14.35
CA PRO A 155 -12.85 -3.27 -13.89
C PRO A 155 -11.77 -4.37 -13.79
N GLY A 156 -11.73 -5.05 -12.65
CA GLY A 156 -10.70 -6.05 -12.34
C GLY A 156 -9.53 -5.51 -11.52
N HIS A 157 -9.39 -4.20 -11.34
CA HIS A 157 -8.51 -3.63 -10.32
C HIS A 157 -9.16 -3.76 -8.94
N PHE A 158 -8.60 -4.61 -8.08
CA PHE A 158 -9.11 -4.87 -6.74
C PHE A 158 -8.20 -4.27 -5.66
N ILE A 159 -8.82 -3.52 -4.78
CA ILE A 159 -8.23 -2.98 -3.56
C ILE A 159 -9.23 -3.19 -2.44
N GLN A 160 -8.86 -3.91 -1.39
CA GLN A 160 -9.74 -4.22 -0.27
C GLN A 160 -9.06 -3.85 1.05
N TYR A 161 -9.80 -3.11 1.89
CA TYR A 161 -9.43 -2.74 3.25
C TYR A 161 -10.57 -3.14 4.19
N GLY A 162 -10.33 -4.15 5.03
CA GLY A 162 -11.39 -4.78 5.82
C GLY A 162 -12.46 -5.38 4.91
N ASN A 163 -13.71 -5.01 5.13
CA ASN A 163 -14.87 -5.36 4.31
C ASN A 163 -15.16 -4.33 3.20
N PHE A 164 -14.37 -3.25 3.09
CA PHE A 164 -14.51 -2.25 2.04
C PHE A 164 -13.67 -2.61 0.81
N VAL A 165 -14.34 -2.71 -0.35
CA VAL A 165 -13.69 -2.82 -1.66
C VAL A 165 -13.73 -1.47 -2.34
N HIS A 166 -12.56 -0.93 -2.66
CA HIS A 166 -12.42 0.37 -3.27
C HIS A 166 -12.46 0.28 -4.80
N THR A 167 -13.40 0.99 -5.41
CA THR A 167 -13.61 1.05 -6.86
C THR A 167 -13.86 2.48 -7.31
N GLY A 168 -13.61 2.76 -8.60
CA GLY A 168 -13.98 4.04 -9.22
C GLY A 168 -13.06 5.21 -8.88
N TYR A 169 -11.86 4.94 -8.36
CA TYR A 169 -10.86 5.97 -8.14
C TYR A 169 -10.34 6.55 -9.47
N LYS A 170 -9.79 7.75 -9.37
CA LYS A 170 -9.15 8.48 -10.47
C LYS A 170 -7.66 8.62 -10.25
N ALA A 171 -6.92 8.70 -11.37
CA ALA A 171 -5.51 9.00 -11.34
C ALA A 171 -5.27 10.31 -10.56
N GLY A 172 -4.25 10.29 -9.71
CA GLY A 172 -3.87 11.38 -8.81
C GLY A 172 -4.50 11.29 -7.43
N GLU A 173 -5.58 10.55 -7.22
CA GLU A 173 -6.22 10.46 -5.89
C GLU A 173 -5.29 9.85 -4.84
N ILE A 174 -5.30 10.46 -3.66
CA ILE A 174 -4.41 10.16 -2.54
C ILE A 174 -5.24 9.59 -1.40
N TYR A 175 -4.86 8.41 -0.95
CA TYR A 175 -5.50 7.73 0.16
C TYR A 175 -4.51 7.29 1.22
N SER A 176 -4.97 7.19 2.45
CA SER A 176 -4.31 6.45 3.52
C SER A 176 -5.31 5.50 4.17
N PHE A 177 -4.88 4.70 5.14
CA PHE A 177 -5.71 3.75 5.88
C PHE A 177 -5.07 3.43 7.22
N ASP A 178 -5.83 2.83 8.12
CA ASP A 178 -5.31 2.31 9.38
C ASP A 178 -4.55 1.00 9.14
N TRP A 179 -3.28 1.12 8.79
CA TRP A 179 -2.40 -0.02 8.51
C TRP A 179 -2.18 -0.92 9.73
N TYR A 180 -2.32 -0.37 10.94
CA TYR A 180 -2.05 -1.09 12.18
C TYR A 180 -3.13 -2.14 12.43
N ASN A 181 -4.40 -1.75 12.22
CA ASN A 181 -5.55 -2.59 12.53
C ASN A 181 -6.14 -3.30 11.32
N VAL A 182 -6.16 -2.66 10.14
CA VAL A 182 -7.02 -3.11 9.04
C VAL A 182 -6.33 -4.16 8.17
N PRO A 183 -6.89 -5.39 8.10
CA PRO A 183 -6.40 -6.36 7.13
C PRO A 183 -6.76 -5.93 5.72
N HIS A 184 -5.84 -6.13 4.77
CA HIS A 184 -6.02 -5.64 3.41
C HIS A 184 -5.34 -6.55 2.38
N CYS A 185 -5.85 -6.49 1.15
CA CYS A 185 -5.30 -7.19 0.00
C CYS A 185 -5.51 -6.36 -1.26
N THR A 186 -4.74 -6.70 -2.29
CA THR A 186 -4.96 -6.15 -3.63
C THR A 186 -4.80 -7.26 -4.66
N ALA A 187 -5.49 -7.14 -5.78
CA ALA A 187 -5.33 -8.06 -6.89
C ALA A 187 -5.63 -7.34 -8.19
N ASN A 188 -5.20 -7.96 -9.29
CA ASN A 188 -5.60 -7.51 -10.61
C ASN A 188 -6.12 -8.70 -11.43
N ALA A 189 -7.41 -8.71 -11.71
CA ALA A 189 -8.05 -9.64 -12.65
C ALA A 189 -8.48 -8.95 -13.96
N GLY A 190 -8.03 -7.72 -14.19
CA GLY A 190 -8.31 -6.94 -15.39
C GLY A 190 -7.31 -7.20 -16.52
N HIS A 191 -7.15 -6.21 -17.40
CA HIS A 191 -6.31 -6.32 -18.60
C HIS A 191 -5.12 -5.36 -18.63
N SER A 192 -5.15 -4.28 -17.85
CA SER A 192 -4.07 -3.30 -17.74
C SER A 192 -3.41 -3.40 -16.35
N PRO A 193 -2.19 -2.88 -16.16
CA PRO A 193 -1.58 -2.85 -14.84
C PRO A 193 -2.26 -1.84 -13.91
N ARG A 194 -2.41 -2.20 -12.63
CA ARG A 194 -2.85 -1.30 -11.56
C ARG A 194 -1.63 -0.65 -10.92
N CYS A 195 -1.50 0.66 -11.07
CA CYS A 195 -0.30 1.39 -10.65
C CYS A 195 -0.56 2.29 -9.45
N THR A 196 0.27 2.18 -8.42
CA THR A 196 0.13 2.95 -7.17
C THR A 196 1.50 3.38 -6.65
N LEU A 197 1.70 4.67 -6.41
CA LEU A 197 2.85 5.13 -5.63
C LEU A 197 2.53 4.89 -4.15
N LEU A 198 3.37 4.10 -3.49
CA LEU A 198 3.24 3.78 -2.08
C LEU A 198 4.33 4.49 -1.28
N VAL A 199 3.93 5.34 -0.35
CA VAL A 199 4.85 6.13 0.48
C VAL A 199 4.60 5.83 1.95
N THR A 200 5.66 5.57 2.71
CA THR A 200 5.59 5.25 4.15
C THR A 200 6.66 6.02 4.93
N GLY A 201 6.26 6.61 6.04
CA GLY A 201 7.12 7.37 6.94
C GLY A 201 6.35 7.84 8.17
N VAL A 202 6.93 8.71 8.96
CA VAL A 202 6.27 9.30 10.14
C VAL A 202 5.56 10.59 9.73
N ALA A 203 4.33 10.79 10.21
CA ALA A 203 3.57 12.00 9.91
C ALA A 203 4.20 13.25 10.54
N SER A 204 4.14 14.35 9.79
CA SER A 204 4.39 15.69 10.32
C SER A 204 3.11 16.52 10.35
N ASP A 205 3.20 17.76 10.83
CA ASP A 205 2.13 18.74 10.72
C ASP A 205 1.70 19.01 9.26
N ILE A 206 2.60 18.85 8.29
CA ILE A 206 2.25 18.94 6.86
C ILE A 206 1.34 17.77 6.48
N THR A 207 1.70 16.55 6.91
CA THR A 207 0.91 15.34 6.67
C THR A 207 -0.49 15.46 7.26
N HIS A 208 -0.63 15.91 8.51
CA HIS A 208 -1.93 16.07 9.14
C HIS A 208 -2.80 17.13 8.44
N ARG A 209 -2.19 18.20 7.93
CA ARG A 209 -2.88 19.24 7.14
C ARG A 209 -3.38 18.77 5.77
N LEU A 210 -2.94 17.62 5.26
CA LEU A 210 -3.55 17.05 4.06
C LEU A 210 -5.02 16.69 4.30
N PHE A 211 -5.34 16.21 5.51
CA PHE A 211 -6.69 15.79 5.86
C PHE A 211 -7.59 16.92 6.36
N SER A 212 -7.06 18.14 6.55
CA SER A 212 -7.86 19.30 7.01
C SER A 212 -8.59 20.04 5.88
N THR A 213 -8.30 19.71 4.62
CA THR A 213 -8.91 20.37 3.46
C THR A 213 -9.63 19.34 2.62
N TYR A 214 -10.95 19.49 2.51
CA TYR A 214 -11.76 18.63 1.66
C TYR A 214 -11.32 18.76 0.19
N ASN A 215 -11.07 17.62 -0.46
CA ASN A 215 -10.68 17.53 -1.87
C ASN A 215 -9.53 18.47 -2.27
N LYS A 216 -8.46 18.48 -1.46
CA LYS A 216 -7.24 19.23 -1.76
C LYS A 216 -6.67 18.81 -3.12
N VAL A 217 -6.55 19.76 -4.05
CA VAL A 217 -5.93 19.55 -5.36
C VAL A 217 -4.51 20.09 -5.32
N ILE A 218 -3.54 19.30 -5.79
CA ILE A 218 -2.13 19.64 -5.79
C ILE A 218 -1.55 19.48 -7.20
N THR A 219 -1.10 20.55 -7.81
CA THR A 219 -0.47 20.49 -9.14
C THR A 219 0.91 19.85 -9.05
N ILE A 220 1.25 18.96 -10.00
CA ILE A 220 2.51 18.20 -10.02
C ILE A 220 3.30 18.34 -11.31
#